data_AF-B7IS00-F1
#
_entry.id   AF-B7IS00-F1
#
_cell.length_a   1.000
_cell.length_b   1.000
_cell.length_c   1.000
_cell.angle_alpha   90.00
_cell.angle_beta   90.00
_cell.angle_gamma   90.00
#
_symmetry.space_group_name_H-M   'P 1'
#
loop_
_entity.id
_entity.type
_entity.pdbx_description
1 polymer ?
#
loop_
_entity_poly.entity_id
_entity_poly.type
_entity_poly.pdbx_seq_one_letter_code
_entity_poly.pdbx_strand_id
1 'polypeptide(L)'
;MLLHLKGLIEQTSQVSGDSLIIQPYTTGNLKSIQFKIGIEENIISFTLTTNKSLMTRIYEISENIGGFYKKFIPINETTLTFADKITSSSNPAEIKNLFDLFYKRAMGIVESSQNIIIYDLGREYIFTEKRATHAFAVLKDLNWHTRTEIEGEKPDGTRKYGDPSRTVTVLEECGFDLSRSYTYENNQRMQQYKLNSIEQDVDNIKRRTTITKKMKSFIFERDNFRCAICQNTFEESFLEPDHKTPIQITGDEIDITDPNWAGKLQTMCKICNGRKREVCKKCTTFDCDNCPWCHPEQLLQSMVRISGESYKKALENATALNIDVDVYIENLINSAENFDL
;
A
#
# COMPACT_ATOMS: atom_id res chain seq x y z
N MET A 1 14.37 -32.19 28.28
CA MET A 1 14.61 -31.35 27.09
C MET A 1 13.95 -29.97 27.19
N LEU A 2 12.62 -29.86 27.34
CA LEU A 2 11.91 -28.56 27.40
C LEU A 2 12.41 -27.61 28.50
N LEU A 3 12.75 -28.13 29.69
CA LEU A 3 13.35 -27.32 30.77
C LEU A 3 14.73 -26.76 30.40
N HIS A 4 15.52 -27.51 29.63
CA HIS A 4 16.81 -27.04 29.13
C HIS A 4 16.59 -25.95 28.06
N LEU A 5 15.67 -26.19 27.12
CA LEU A 5 15.28 -25.20 26.12
C LEU A 5 14.77 -23.90 26.74
N LYS A 6 13.97 -23.97 27.81
CA LYS A 6 13.53 -22.80 28.59
C LYS A 6 14.72 -21.95 29.05
N GLY A 7 15.81 -22.58 29.49
CA GLY A 7 17.02 -21.86 29.92
C GLY A 7 17.84 -21.26 28.78
N LEU A 8 17.60 -21.67 27.54
CA LEU A 8 18.27 -21.18 26.34
C LEU A 8 17.48 -20.09 25.62
N ILE A 9 16.15 -20.09 25.72
CA ILE A 9 15.28 -19.11 25.07
C ILE A 9 15.26 -17.82 25.88
N GLU A 10 15.60 -16.71 25.23
CA GLU A 10 15.69 -15.39 25.87
C GLU A 10 14.30 -14.84 26.25
N GLN A 11 13.27 -15.19 25.48
CA GLN A 11 11.90 -14.75 25.73
C GLN A 11 11.33 -15.42 26.99
N THR A 12 10.51 -14.66 27.74
CA THR A 12 9.81 -15.19 28.91
C THR A 12 8.95 -16.38 28.50
N SER A 13 9.15 -17.52 29.16
CA SER A 13 8.49 -18.78 28.77
C SER A 13 8.14 -19.66 29.96
N GLN A 14 7.17 -20.55 29.75
CA GLN A 14 6.66 -21.48 30.75
C GLN A 14 6.48 -22.86 30.12
N VAL A 15 6.96 -23.90 30.81
CA VAL A 15 6.67 -25.29 30.43
C VAL A 15 5.26 -25.63 30.90
N SER A 16 4.45 -26.20 30.01
CA SER A 16 3.09 -26.64 30.26
C SER A 16 2.84 -27.97 29.54
N GLY A 17 2.86 -29.08 30.30
CA GLY A 17 2.82 -30.43 29.74
C GLY A 17 4.02 -30.68 28.82
N ASP A 18 3.75 -31.22 27.63
CA ASP A 18 4.76 -31.53 26.61
C ASP A 18 5.08 -30.33 25.70
N SER A 19 4.96 -29.12 26.24
CA SER A 19 5.18 -27.91 25.47
C SER A 19 5.84 -26.79 26.25
N LEU A 20 6.60 -25.97 25.53
CA LEU A 20 7.14 -24.71 26.03
C LEU A 20 6.34 -23.57 25.42
N ILE A 21 5.61 -22.83 26.26
CA ILE A 21 4.80 -21.68 25.87
C ILE A 21 5.65 -20.43 26.10
N ILE A 22 5.81 -19.63 25.05
CA ILE A 22 6.47 -18.33 25.12
C ILE A 22 5.40 -17.27 25.33
N GLN A 23 5.61 -16.41 26.33
CA GLN A 23 4.65 -15.41 26.74
C GLN A 23 4.32 -14.45 25.59
N PRO A 24 3.10 -13.90 25.56
CA PRO A 24 2.67 -13.08 24.46
C PRO A 24 3.51 -11.82 24.26
N TYR A 25 3.73 -11.44 23.01
CA TYR A 25 4.32 -10.13 22.70
C TYR A 25 3.31 -9.03 23.06
N THR A 26 3.61 -8.10 23.96
CA THR A 26 2.62 -7.11 24.44
C THR A 26 2.73 -5.73 23.77
N THR A 27 3.61 -5.56 22.78
CA THR A 27 3.86 -4.27 22.13
C THR A 27 2.93 -4.03 20.93
N GLY A 28 2.27 -2.87 20.89
CA GLY A 28 1.48 -2.42 19.74
C GLY A 28 0.33 -3.37 19.34
N ASN A 29 0.23 -3.68 18.04
CA ASN A 29 -0.77 -4.59 17.46
C ASN A 29 -0.43 -6.08 17.67
N LEU A 30 0.68 -6.38 18.37
CA LEU A 30 1.21 -7.73 18.51
C LEU A 30 0.76 -8.44 19.79
N LYS A 31 -0.12 -7.79 20.58
CA LYS A 31 -0.66 -8.21 21.89
C LYS A 31 -1.24 -9.62 21.98
N SER A 32 -1.39 -10.32 20.87
CA SER A 32 -1.99 -11.64 20.76
C SER A 32 -1.06 -12.71 20.19
N ILE A 33 0.24 -12.43 20.02
CA ILE A 33 1.18 -13.40 19.44
C ILE A 33 1.64 -14.36 20.51
N GLN A 34 1.35 -15.65 20.34
CA GLN A 34 1.83 -16.71 21.21
C GLN A 34 2.66 -17.71 20.42
N PHE A 35 3.79 -18.14 20.98
CA PHE A 35 4.59 -19.22 20.42
C PHE A 35 4.56 -20.45 21.32
N LYS A 36 4.50 -21.62 20.71
CA LYS A 36 4.52 -22.91 21.41
C LYS A 36 5.54 -23.83 20.74
N ILE A 37 6.39 -24.47 21.54
CA ILE A 37 7.28 -25.54 21.10
C ILE A 37 6.71 -26.87 21.61
N GLY A 38 6.31 -27.77 20.71
CA GLY A 38 5.84 -29.12 21.04
C GLY A 38 6.82 -30.19 20.58
N ILE A 39 6.94 -31.28 21.32
CA ILE A 39 7.82 -32.40 20.97
C ILE A 39 7.06 -33.72 21.11
N GLU A 40 6.82 -34.41 20.00
CA GLU A 40 6.08 -35.68 19.94
C GLU A 40 6.81 -36.66 19.01
N GLU A 41 7.11 -37.88 19.48
CA GLU A 41 7.60 -39.01 18.64
C GLU A 41 8.73 -38.68 17.65
N ASN A 42 9.65 -37.78 18.01
CA ASN A 42 10.76 -37.25 17.19
C ASN A 42 10.41 -36.13 16.19
N ILE A 43 9.27 -35.48 16.36
CA ILE A 43 8.90 -34.27 15.65
C ILE A 43 8.95 -33.10 16.62
N ILE A 44 9.62 -32.03 16.22
CA ILE A 44 9.49 -30.74 16.87
C ILE A 44 8.52 -29.87 16.07
N SER A 45 7.59 -29.25 16.77
CA SER A 45 6.66 -28.27 16.21
C SER A 45 6.86 -26.92 16.86
N PHE A 46 6.83 -25.88 16.04
CA PHE A 46 6.74 -24.48 16.46
C PHE A 46 5.40 -23.95 15.98
N THR A 47 4.52 -23.63 16.92
CA THR A 47 3.20 -23.07 16.63
C THR A 47 3.20 -21.58 16.92
N LEU A 48 2.69 -20.79 15.99
CA LEU A 48 2.40 -19.37 16.10
C LEU A 48 0.88 -19.18 16.11
N THR A 49 0.36 -18.56 17.16
CA THR A 49 -1.03 -18.11 17.22
C THR A 49 -1.08 -16.58 17.22
N THR A 50 -1.92 -15.99 16.37
CA THR A 50 -2.13 -14.53 16.29
C THR A 50 -3.52 -14.18 15.77
N ASN A 51 -3.86 -12.89 15.69
CA ASN A 51 -5.13 -12.44 15.14
C ASN A 51 -5.26 -12.75 13.64
N LYS A 52 -6.50 -12.85 13.15
CA LYS A 52 -6.83 -13.21 11.76
C LYS A 52 -6.14 -12.29 10.74
N SER A 53 -6.08 -10.99 10.98
CA SER A 53 -5.48 -10.04 10.03
C SER A 53 -3.98 -10.30 9.84
N LEU A 54 -3.26 -10.59 10.92
CA LEU A 54 -1.84 -10.91 10.86
C LEU A 54 -1.61 -12.29 10.26
N MET A 55 -2.47 -13.26 10.58
CA MET A 55 -2.38 -14.60 10.03
C MET A 55 -2.65 -14.64 8.52
N THR A 56 -3.63 -13.89 8.04
CA THR A 56 -3.87 -13.69 6.60
C THR A 56 -2.63 -13.15 5.89
N ARG A 57 -1.92 -12.17 6.48
CA ARG A 57 -0.65 -11.66 5.92
C ARG A 57 0.44 -12.73 5.89
N ILE A 58 0.57 -13.52 6.95
CA ILE A 58 1.55 -14.62 7.00
C ILE A 58 1.25 -15.66 5.92
N TYR A 59 -0.02 -16.03 5.73
CA TYR A 59 -0.42 -16.96 4.67
C TYR A 59 -0.08 -16.44 3.28
N GLU A 60 -0.44 -15.20 2.99
CA GLU A 60 -0.18 -14.57 1.70
C GLU A 60 1.31 -14.51 1.38
N ILE A 61 2.13 -14.23 2.39
CA ILE A 61 3.59 -14.26 2.28
C ILE A 61 4.06 -15.71 2.06
N SER A 62 3.56 -16.67 2.82
CA SER A 62 3.99 -18.08 2.73
C SER A 62 3.65 -18.76 1.40
N GLU A 63 2.52 -18.41 0.79
CA GLU A 63 2.10 -18.97 -0.51
C GLU A 63 2.95 -18.43 -1.67
N ASN A 64 3.40 -17.17 -1.56
CA ASN A 64 4.15 -16.51 -2.63
C ASN A 64 5.67 -16.71 -2.52
N ILE A 65 6.18 -17.12 -1.35
CA ILE A 65 7.62 -17.28 -1.10
C ILE A 65 7.93 -18.77 -1.00
N GLY A 66 8.59 -19.32 -2.01
CA GLY A 66 9.12 -20.68 -1.95
C GLY A 66 10.13 -20.89 -0.80
N GLY A 67 10.54 -22.14 -0.58
CA GLY A 67 11.58 -22.45 0.41
C GLY A 67 11.05 -22.69 1.83
N PHE A 68 11.67 -22.05 2.84
CA PHE A 68 11.37 -22.26 4.27
C PHE A 68 9.88 -22.07 4.60
N TYR A 69 9.21 -21.14 3.92
CA TYR A 69 7.81 -20.84 4.21
C TYR A 69 6.82 -21.93 3.74
N LYS A 70 7.22 -22.81 2.81
CA LYS A 70 6.40 -23.97 2.42
C LYS A 70 6.23 -24.98 3.56
N LYS A 71 7.07 -24.92 4.59
CA LYS A 71 6.97 -25.79 5.77
C LYS A 71 5.93 -25.29 6.79
N PHE A 72 5.38 -24.09 6.61
CA PHE A 72 4.29 -23.64 7.46
C PHE A 72 2.99 -24.30 7.04
N ILE A 73 2.30 -24.89 8.01
CA ILE A 73 1.04 -25.59 7.84
C ILE A 73 -0.04 -24.78 8.56
N PRO A 74 -1.04 -24.24 7.83
CA PRO A 74 -2.24 -23.67 8.44
C PRO A 74 -2.95 -24.72 9.29
N ILE A 75 -3.21 -24.40 10.56
CA ILE A 75 -4.10 -25.22 11.40
C ILE A 75 -5.52 -24.63 11.37
N ASN A 76 -5.62 -23.30 11.48
CA ASN A 76 -6.87 -22.54 11.38
C ASN A 76 -6.59 -21.07 11.04
N GLU A 77 -7.63 -20.22 11.06
CA GLU A 77 -7.52 -18.80 10.69
C GLU A 77 -6.59 -17.95 11.59
N THR A 78 -6.16 -18.48 12.74
CA THR A 78 -5.34 -17.78 13.73
C THR A 78 -4.08 -18.55 14.11
N THR A 79 -3.87 -19.75 13.57
CA THR A 79 -2.83 -20.68 14.03
C THR A 79 -2.06 -21.29 12.88
N LEU A 80 -0.74 -21.19 12.97
CA LEU A 80 0.24 -21.68 12.01
C LEU A 80 1.23 -22.60 12.71
N THR A 81 1.58 -23.72 12.10
CA THR A 81 2.59 -24.63 12.66
C THR A 81 3.72 -24.84 11.65
N PHE A 82 4.96 -24.72 12.12
CA PHE A 82 6.13 -25.25 11.45
C PHE A 82 6.53 -26.54 12.15
N ALA A 83 6.78 -27.62 11.41
CA ALA A 83 7.24 -28.88 11.99
C ALA A 83 8.52 -29.34 11.28
N ASP A 84 9.46 -29.88 12.05
CA ASP A 84 10.64 -30.55 11.51
C ASP A 84 10.94 -31.84 12.27
N LYS A 85 11.63 -32.76 11.60
CA LYS A 85 12.06 -34.01 12.24
C LYS A 85 13.33 -33.72 13.06
N ILE A 86 13.33 -34.16 14.31
CA ILE A 86 14.54 -34.19 15.13
C ILE A 86 15.06 -35.63 15.17
N THR A 87 16.38 -35.79 15.24
CA THR A 87 16.98 -37.12 15.44
C THR A 87 17.18 -37.36 16.94
N SER A 88 17.42 -38.60 17.33
CA SER A 88 17.80 -38.95 18.70
C SER A 88 19.10 -38.27 19.18
N SER A 89 19.88 -37.70 18.26
CA SER A 89 21.09 -36.93 18.55
C SER A 89 20.88 -35.42 18.61
N SER A 90 19.67 -34.91 18.31
CA SER A 90 19.42 -33.48 18.28
C SER A 90 19.55 -32.88 19.68
N ASN A 91 20.54 -32.02 19.86
CA ASN A 91 20.79 -31.37 21.15
C ASN A 91 19.89 -30.12 21.31
N PRO A 92 19.67 -29.64 22.55
CA PRO A 92 18.86 -28.44 22.80
C PRO A 92 19.31 -27.17 22.06
N ALA A 93 20.60 -27.02 21.73
CA ALA A 93 21.10 -25.87 20.99
C ALA A 93 20.69 -25.90 19.51
N GLU A 94 20.64 -27.07 18.87
CA GLU A 94 20.11 -27.21 17.50
C GLU A 94 18.64 -26.83 17.43
N ILE A 95 17.85 -27.31 18.39
CA ILE A 95 16.44 -26.95 18.52
C ILE A 95 16.27 -25.44 18.75
N LYS A 96 17.11 -24.84 19.61
CA LYS A 96 17.12 -23.38 19.82
C LYS A 96 17.39 -22.64 18.51
N ASN A 97 18.39 -23.05 17.73
CA ASN A 97 18.71 -22.40 16.46
C ASN A 97 17.55 -22.49 15.45
N LEU A 98 16.86 -23.64 15.39
CA LEU A 98 15.65 -23.78 14.57
C LEU A 98 14.52 -22.87 15.07
N PHE A 99 14.32 -22.78 16.38
CA PHE A 99 13.36 -21.88 16.98
C PHE A 99 13.70 -20.42 16.70
N ASP A 100 14.96 -19.98 16.89
CA ASP A 100 15.41 -18.63 16.62
C ASP A 100 15.20 -18.26 15.15
N LEU A 101 15.46 -19.20 14.24
CA LEU A 101 15.19 -19.01 12.81
C LEU A 101 13.68 -18.84 12.55
N PHE A 102 12.86 -19.75 13.06
CA PHE A 102 11.40 -19.66 12.95
C PHE A 102 10.87 -18.35 13.56
N TYR A 103 11.34 -18.00 14.77
CA TYR A 103 10.97 -16.80 15.50
C TYR A 103 11.37 -15.54 14.75
N LYS A 104 12.63 -15.43 14.30
CA LYS A 104 13.11 -14.31 13.48
C LYS A 104 12.30 -14.15 12.20
N ARG A 105 11.90 -15.25 11.56
CA ARG A 105 11.09 -15.22 10.32
C ARG A 105 9.64 -14.81 10.60
N ALA A 106 9.02 -15.41 11.62
CA ALA A 106 7.67 -15.06 12.06
C ALA A 106 7.59 -13.60 12.51
N MET A 107 8.49 -13.18 13.40
CA MET A 107 8.59 -11.80 13.87
C MET A 107 8.99 -10.86 12.75
N GLY A 108 9.85 -11.29 11.82
CA GLY A 108 10.14 -10.55 10.58
C GLY A 108 8.87 -10.21 9.83
N ILE A 109 7.99 -11.18 9.54
CA ILE A 109 6.70 -10.94 8.87
C ILE A 109 5.79 -9.99 9.67
N VAL A 110 5.83 -10.14 10.99
CA VAL A 110 4.98 -9.40 11.92
C VAL A 110 5.41 -7.93 12.05
N GLU A 111 6.71 -7.69 12.20
CA GLU A 111 7.34 -6.38 12.30
C GLU A 111 7.38 -5.71 10.93
N SER A 112 7.65 -6.49 9.88
CA SER A 112 7.50 -6.10 8.49
C SER A 112 6.04 -6.16 8.04
N SER A 113 5.04 -6.05 8.91
CA SER A 113 3.64 -6.15 8.46
C SER A 113 3.20 -5.04 7.48
N GLN A 114 4.07 -4.06 7.20
CA GLN A 114 3.94 -3.13 6.08
C GLN A 114 4.65 -3.59 4.79
N ASN A 115 5.63 -4.49 4.88
CA ASN A 115 6.44 -5.00 3.78
C ASN A 115 6.22 -6.51 3.51
N ILE A 116 6.01 -6.85 2.25
CA ILE A 116 6.03 -8.21 1.72
C ILE A 116 7.45 -8.47 1.22
N ILE A 117 8.16 -9.40 1.87
CA ILE A 117 9.51 -9.79 1.46
C ILE A 117 9.41 -10.98 0.52
N ILE A 118 10.07 -11.00 -0.64
CA ILE A 118 10.10 -12.16 -1.56
C ILE A 118 11.53 -12.58 -1.81
N TYR A 119 11.78 -13.89 -1.83
CA TYR A 119 13.04 -14.46 -2.29
C TYR A 119 12.91 -14.98 -3.72
N ASP A 120 13.64 -14.39 -4.66
CA ASP A 120 13.67 -14.83 -6.06
C ASP A 120 15.10 -14.69 -6.62
N LEU A 121 15.51 -15.63 -7.47
CA LEU A 121 16.87 -15.67 -8.06
C LEU A 121 18.02 -15.53 -7.03
N GLY A 122 17.85 -16.07 -5.83
CA GLY A 122 18.86 -16.00 -4.76
C GLY A 122 18.99 -14.64 -4.08
N ARG A 123 18.03 -13.73 -4.29
CA ARG A 123 18.01 -12.37 -3.73
C ARG A 123 16.74 -12.11 -2.95
N GLU A 124 16.80 -11.15 -2.04
CA GLU A 124 15.67 -10.67 -1.24
C GLU A 124 15.11 -9.39 -1.88
N TYR A 125 13.79 -9.32 -2.01
CA TYR A 125 13.04 -8.16 -2.51
C TYR A 125 12.01 -7.72 -1.49
N ILE A 126 11.81 -6.41 -1.33
CA ILE A 126 10.95 -5.81 -0.30
C ILE A 126 9.83 -4.99 -0.96
N PHE A 127 8.58 -5.37 -0.80
CA PHE A 127 7.44 -4.68 -1.42
C PHE A 127 6.51 -4.09 -0.37
N THR A 128 5.92 -2.93 -0.61
CA THR A 128 4.99 -2.28 0.35
C THR A 128 3.53 -2.68 0.14
N GLU A 129 3.17 -3.19 -1.05
CA GLU A 129 1.82 -3.67 -1.36
C GLU A 129 1.83 -4.88 -2.30
N LYS A 130 0.78 -5.71 -2.24
CA LYS A 130 0.60 -6.88 -3.14
C LYS A 130 0.58 -6.52 -4.62
N ARG A 131 0.12 -5.32 -4.96
CA ARG A 131 0.11 -4.91 -6.37
C ARG A 131 1.54 -4.78 -6.91
N ALA A 132 2.49 -4.34 -6.08
CA ALA A 132 3.89 -4.26 -6.50
C ALA A 132 4.52 -5.65 -6.67
N THR A 133 4.20 -6.62 -5.80
CA THR A 133 4.67 -7.99 -5.99
C THR A 133 4.14 -8.59 -7.31
N HIS A 134 2.89 -8.32 -7.65
CA HIS A 134 2.31 -8.71 -8.93
C HIS A 134 2.99 -8.01 -10.11
N ALA A 135 3.17 -6.69 -10.05
CA ALA A 135 3.86 -5.92 -11.08
C ALA A 135 5.27 -6.45 -11.32
N PHE A 136 6.02 -6.72 -10.25
CA PHE A 136 7.36 -7.31 -10.34
C PHE A 136 7.31 -8.69 -11.00
N ALA A 137 6.37 -9.56 -10.61
CA ALA A 137 6.25 -10.88 -11.20
C ALA A 137 6.00 -10.85 -12.72
N VAL A 138 5.27 -9.84 -13.21
CA VAL A 138 5.03 -9.61 -14.65
C VAL A 138 6.28 -9.01 -15.31
N LEU A 139 6.87 -7.98 -14.72
CA LEU A 139 7.90 -7.16 -15.37
C LEU A 139 9.35 -7.66 -15.17
N LYS A 140 9.59 -8.67 -14.32
CA LYS A 140 10.94 -9.15 -13.98
C LYS A 140 11.70 -9.80 -15.12
N ASP A 141 11.04 -10.09 -16.25
CA ASP A 141 11.68 -10.58 -17.47
C ASP A 141 12.37 -9.46 -18.28
N LEU A 142 12.26 -8.20 -17.83
CA LEU A 142 12.85 -7.01 -18.44
C LEU A 142 12.33 -6.72 -19.86
N ASN A 143 11.16 -7.26 -20.22
CA ASN A 143 10.47 -6.96 -21.47
C ASN A 143 9.43 -5.85 -21.29
N TRP A 144 8.88 -5.38 -22.41
CA TRP A 144 7.73 -4.47 -22.40
C TRP A 144 6.46 -5.28 -22.19
N HIS A 145 5.66 -4.87 -21.21
CA HIS A 145 4.34 -5.44 -20.93
C HIS A 145 3.27 -4.36 -21.03
N THR A 146 2.15 -4.73 -21.63
CA THR A 146 0.99 -3.88 -21.80
C THR A 146 0.30 -3.60 -20.48
N ARG A 147 -0.56 -2.57 -20.50
CA ARG A 147 -1.49 -2.27 -19.42
C ARG A 147 -2.29 -3.51 -18.98
N THR A 148 -2.78 -4.29 -19.94
CA THR A 148 -3.66 -5.45 -19.71
C THR A 148 -2.94 -6.54 -18.92
N GLU A 149 -1.68 -6.82 -19.27
CA GLU A 149 -0.85 -7.82 -18.57
C GLU A 149 -0.61 -7.45 -17.10
N ILE A 150 -0.46 -6.16 -16.79
CA ILE A 150 -0.24 -5.67 -15.41
C ILE A 150 -1.54 -5.63 -14.58
N GLU A 151 -2.70 -5.43 -15.20
CA GLU A 151 -3.98 -5.49 -14.49
C GLU A 151 -4.26 -6.91 -13.98
N GLY A 152 -3.82 -7.91 -14.75
CA GLY A 152 -4.06 -9.33 -14.51
C GLY A 152 -5.55 -9.70 -14.59
N GLU A 153 -5.84 -10.94 -15.00
CA GLU A 153 -7.19 -11.48 -14.97
C GLU A 153 -7.38 -12.43 -13.78
N LYS A 154 -8.56 -12.36 -13.16
CA LYS A 154 -9.05 -13.37 -12.23
C LYS A 154 -9.76 -14.49 -13.01
N PRO A 155 -9.96 -15.67 -12.40
CA PRO A 155 -10.66 -16.80 -13.04
C PRO A 155 -12.09 -16.48 -13.51
N ASP A 156 -12.73 -15.45 -12.94
CA ASP A 156 -14.07 -14.98 -13.30
C ASP A 156 -14.07 -13.93 -14.42
N GLY A 157 -12.91 -13.65 -15.03
CA GLY A 157 -12.75 -12.63 -16.06
C GLY A 157 -12.70 -11.19 -15.53
N THR A 158 -12.80 -10.98 -14.21
CA THR A 158 -12.62 -9.65 -13.62
C THR A 158 -11.14 -9.30 -13.47
N ARG A 159 -10.81 -8.01 -13.48
CA ARG A 159 -9.42 -7.54 -13.35
C ARG A 159 -8.92 -7.74 -11.91
N LYS A 160 -7.70 -8.25 -11.76
CA LYS A 160 -7.07 -8.48 -10.44
C LYS A 160 -6.75 -7.16 -9.76
N TYR A 161 -6.24 -6.19 -10.51
CA TYR A 161 -6.01 -4.81 -10.08
C TYR A 161 -6.60 -3.82 -11.10
N GLY A 162 -7.49 -2.93 -10.67
CA GLY A 162 -8.21 -2.00 -11.56
C GLY A 162 -7.44 -0.73 -11.99
N ASP A 163 -6.21 -0.54 -11.50
CA ASP A 163 -5.39 0.64 -11.81
C ASP A 163 -3.91 0.22 -12.00
N PRO A 164 -3.49 -0.16 -13.22
CA PRO A 164 -2.15 -0.64 -13.54
C PRO A 164 -1.13 0.50 -13.48
N SER A 165 -1.52 1.74 -13.76
CA SER A 165 -0.64 2.89 -13.55
C SER A 165 -0.30 3.02 -12.06
N ARG A 166 -1.29 2.88 -11.17
CA ARG A 166 -1.01 2.82 -9.73
C ARG A 166 -0.18 1.60 -9.37
N THR A 167 -0.46 0.43 -9.94
CA THR A 167 0.32 -0.80 -9.71
C THR A 167 1.80 -0.61 -10.01
N VAL A 168 2.13 0.01 -11.15
CA VAL A 168 3.51 0.35 -11.52
C VAL A 168 4.10 1.42 -10.61
N THR A 169 3.35 2.47 -10.28
CA THR A 169 3.84 3.51 -9.35
C THR A 169 4.17 2.92 -7.97
N VAL A 170 3.43 1.93 -7.48
CA VAL A 170 3.80 1.29 -6.21
C VAL A 170 5.06 0.44 -6.35
N LEU A 171 5.31 -0.16 -7.53
CA LEU A 171 6.56 -0.85 -7.79
C LEU A 171 7.75 0.11 -7.77
N GLU A 172 7.62 1.30 -8.36
CA GLU A 172 8.64 2.37 -8.24
C GLU A 172 8.80 2.87 -6.80
N GLU A 173 7.69 3.02 -6.06
CA GLU A 173 7.73 3.33 -4.62
C GLU A 173 8.48 2.24 -3.82
N CYS A 174 8.62 1.02 -4.36
CA CYS A 174 9.46 -0.04 -3.81
C CYS A 174 10.92 0.02 -4.31
N GLY A 175 11.38 1.13 -4.90
CA GLY A 175 12.80 1.30 -5.27
C GLY A 175 13.20 0.62 -6.59
N PHE A 176 12.25 0.27 -7.45
CA PHE A 176 12.54 -0.25 -8.78
C PHE A 176 12.53 0.87 -9.83
N ASP A 177 13.40 0.75 -10.83
CA ASP A 177 13.49 1.68 -11.96
C ASP A 177 12.72 1.16 -13.19
N LEU A 178 11.85 2.00 -13.75
CA LEU A 178 10.91 1.61 -14.80
C LEU A 178 10.82 2.61 -15.95
N SER A 179 10.73 2.07 -17.16
CA SER A 179 10.41 2.80 -18.38
C SER A 179 8.92 2.71 -18.73
N ARG A 180 8.39 3.79 -19.31
CA ARG A 180 7.01 3.88 -19.81
C ARG A 180 7.02 4.22 -21.29
N SER A 181 6.13 3.58 -22.05
CA SER A 181 5.92 3.89 -23.46
C SER A 181 4.44 3.67 -23.82
N TYR A 182 4.10 3.89 -25.07
CA TYR A 182 2.79 3.56 -25.63
C TYR A 182 2.94 2.52 -26.73
N THR A 183 1.94 1.66 -26.86
CA THR A 183 1.79 0.71 -27.96
C THR A 183 0.34 0.73 -28.45
N TYR A 184 0.05 -0.01 -29.51
CA TYR A 184 -1.30 -0.24 -30.01
C TYR A 184 -1.65 -1.72 -29.89
N GLU A 185 -2.74 -2.01 -29.21
CA GLU A 185 -3.34 -3.33 -29.15
C GLU A 185 -4.82 -3.16 -29.54
N ASN A 186 -5.33 -3.99 -30.46
CA ASN A 186 -6.70 -3.89 -30.95
C ASN A 186 -7.10 -2.48 -31.45
N ASN A 187 -6.19 -1.79 -32.16
CA ASN A 187 -6.33 -0.41 -32.63
C ASN A 187 -6.57 0.64 -31.53
N GLN A 188 -6.32 0.29 -30.26
CA GLN A 188 -6.40 1.22 -29.15
C GLN A 188 -4.99 1.54 -28.66
N ARG A 189 -4.70 2.84 -28.52
CA ARG A 189 -3.44 3.29 -27.92
C ARG A 189 -3.46 2.95 -26.42
N MET A 190 -2.48 2.19 -25.97
CA MET A 190 -2.35 1.78 -24.59
C MET A 190 -0.94 2.01 -24.05
N GLN A 191 -0.84 2.10 -22.73
CA GLN A 191 0.44 2.21 -22.05
C GLN A 191 1.10 0.83 -21.96
N GLN A 192 2.42 0.83 -22.06
CA GLN A 192 3.27 -0.32 -21.77
C GLN A 192 4.39 0.10 -20.83
N TYR A 193 4.89 -0.86 -20.08
CA TYR A 193 5.86 -0.65 -19.01
C TYR A 193 6.97 -1.68 -19.12
N LYS A 194 8.16 -1.30 -18.71
CA LYS A 194 9.32 -2.18 -18.67
C LYS A 194 10.13 -1.89 -17.42
N LEU A 195 10.54 -2.94 -16.73
CA LEU A 195 11.53 -2.83 -15.67
C LEU A 195 12.92 -2.65 -16.32
N ASN A 196 13.68 -1.65 -15.88
CA ASN A 196 15.02 -1.38 -16.42
C ASN A 196 16.08 -2.34 -15.85
N SER A 197 15.89 -2.76 -14.59
CA SER A 197 16.76 -3.70 -13.90
C SER A 197 15.97 -4.44 -12.80
N ILE A 198 16.36 -5.69 -12.51
CA ILE A 198 15.85 -6.41 -11.34
C ILE A 198 16.47 -5.90 -10.02
N GLU A 199 17.50 -5.05 -10.06
CA GLU A 199 18.07 -4.46 -8.86
C GLU A 199 17.05 -3.56 -8.16
N GLN A 200 16.93 -3.73 -6.84
CA GLN A 200 16.05 -2.94 -6.00
C GLN A 200 16.87 -1.98 -5.15
N ASP A 201 16.56 -0.69 -5.25
CA ASP A 201 17.12 0.32 -4.36
C ASP A 201 16.36 0.33 -3.03
N VAL A 202 16.86 -0.48 -2.08
CA VAL A 202 16.23 -0.67 -0.77
C VAL A 202 16.23 0.61 0.08
N ASP A 203 17.19 1.52 -0.15
CA ASP A 203 17.32 2.77 0.58
C ASP A 203 16.27 3.80 0.09
N ASN A 204 15.82 3.68 -1.16
CA ASN A 204 14.80 4.53 -1.77
C ASN A 204 13.36 3.96 -1.71
N ILE A 205 13.12 2.91 -0.91
CA ILE A 205 11.76 2.41 -0.68
C ILE A 205 10.93 3.48 0.05
N LYS A 206 9.95 4.05 -0.67
CA LYS A 206 9.00 5.02 -0.16
C LYS A 206 7.88 4.30 0.59
N ARG A 207 7.94 4.37 1.91
CA ARG A 207 6.92 3.76 2.78
C ARG A 207 5.73 4.69 2.90
N ARG A 208 4.56 4.22 2.48
CA ARG A 208 3.34 4.99 2.70
C ARG A 208 2.86 4.82 4.14
N THR A 209 2.62 5.92 4.84
CA THR A 209 1.97 5.87 6.14
C THR A 209 0.54 5.37 5.93
N THR A 210 0.20 4.26 6.58
CA THR A 210 -1.15 3.72 6.52
C THR A 210 -2.10 4.67 7.24
N ILE A 211 -3.00 5.32 6.49
CA ILE A 211 -4.04 6.18 7.07
C ILE A 211 -5.07 5.27 7.75
N THR A 212 -5.03 5.24 9.08
CA THR A 212 -5.93 4.41 9.88
C THR A 212 -7.38 4.93 9.83
N LYS A 213 -8.36 4.10 10.18
CA LYS A 213 -9.77 4.52 10.27
C LYS A 213 -9.93 5.73 11.21
N LYS A 214 -9.21 5.76 12.33
CA LYS A 214 -9.23 6.89 13.27
C LYS A 214 -8.69 8.18 12.65
N MET A 215 -7.57 8.10 11.93
CA MET A 215 -7.01 9.25 11.22
C MET A 215 -7.98 9.75 10.14
N LYS A 216 -8.55 8.82 9.36
CA LYS A 216 -9.54 9.13 8.33
C LYS A 216 -10.74 9.89 8.91
N SER A 217 -11.37 9.36 9.97
CA SER A 217 -12.49 10.04 10.63
C SER A 217 -12.11 11.43 11.14
N PHE A 218 -10.94 11.57 11.77
CA PHE A 218 -10.43 12.86 12.24
C PHE A 218 -10.29 13.89 11.12
N ILE A 219 -9.69 13.51 9.99
CA ILE A 219 -9.49 14.40 8.83
C ILE A 219 -10.84 14.85 8.25
N PHE A 220 -11.80 13.94 8.14
CA PHE A 220 -13.10 14.24 7.57
C PHE A 220 -13.93 15.13 8.49
N GLU A 221 -13.91 14.86 9.80
CA GLU A 221 -14.58 15.72 10.79
C GLU A 221 -13.98 17.11 10.82
N ARG A 222 -12.64 17.24 10.79
CA ARG A 222 -11.93 18.53 10.69
C ARG A 222 -12.41 19.34 9.48
N ASP A 223 -12.58 18.66 8.35
CA ASP A 223 -12.97 19.30 7.09
C ASP A 223 -14.50 19.34 6.89
N ASN A 224 -15.31 19.00 7.91
CA ASN A 224 -16.78 18.94 7.83
C ASN A 224 -17.30 18.10 6.64
N PHE A 225 -16.63 16.98 6.36
CA PHE A 225 -16.92 16.07 5.24
C PHE A 225 -16.97 16.78 3.88
N ARG A 226 -16.26 17.90 3.76
CA ARG A 226 -16.21 18.75 2.57
C ARG A 226 -14.96 18.46 1.75
N CYS A 227 -15.15 18.27 0.45
CA CYS A 227 -14.03 18.11 -0.48
C CYS A 227 -13.26 19.43 -0.60
N ALA A 228 -11.95 19.43 -0.33
CA ALA A 228 -11.08 20.60 -0.42
C ALA A 228 -11.05 21.25 -1.82
N ILE A 229 -11.32 20.47 -2.86
CA ILE A 229 -11.31 20.95 -4.25
C ILE A 229 -12.66 21.50 -4.68
N CYS A 230 -13.72 20.69 -4.63
CA CYS A 230 -15.02 21.10 -5.17
C CYS A 230 -15.97 21.68 -4.12
N GLN A 231 -15.54 21.79 -2.87
CA GLN A 231 -16.25 22.43 -1.77
C GLN A 231 -17.63 21.84 -1.43
N ASN A 232 -18.03 20.73 -2.06
CA ASN A 232 -19.26 20.00 -1.74
C ASN A 232 -19.04 19.07 -0.53
N THR A 233 -20.10 18.90 0.27
CA THR A 233 -20.17 17.92 1.36
C THR A 233 -20.63 16.57 0.82
N PHE A 234 -20.05 15.48 1.33
CA PHE A 234 -20.38 14.12 0.91
C PHE A 234 -20.50 13.17 2.12
N GLU A 235 -21.14 12.03 1.92
CA GLU A 235 -21.00 10.92 2.87
C GLU A 235 -19.56 10.36 2.88
N GLU A 236 -19.14 9.79 4.01
CA GLU A 236 -17.79 9.22 4.18
C GLU A 236 -17.41 8.23 3.05
N SER A 237 -18.40 7.49 2.52
CA SER A 237 -18.22 6.48 1.47
C SER A 237 -17.71 7.07 0.13
N PHE A 238 -17.92 8.37 -0.11
CA PHE A 238 -17.47 9.09 -1.30
C PHE A 238 -16.19 9.90 -1.08
N LEU A 239 -15.65 9.91 0.14
CA LEU A 239 -14.49 10.67 0.54
C LEU A 239 -13.27 9.77 0.74
N GLU A 240 -12.10 10.33 0.41
CA GLU A 240 -10.79 9.75 0.63
C GLU A 240 -9.86 10.82 1.19
N PRO A 241 -9.05 10.51 2.21
CA PRO A 241 -7.93 11.36 2.57
C PRO A 241 -6.89 11.30 1.46
N ASP A 242 -6.36 12.45 1.06
CA ASP A 242 -5.26 12.54 0.12
C ASP A 242 -4.18 13.49 0.66
N HIS A 243 -2.92 13.23 0.31
CA HIS A 243 -1.83 14.14 0.66
C HIS A 243 -2.00 15.47 -0.06
N LYS A 244 -1.75 16.60 0.62
CA LYS A 244 -1.72 17.91 -0.05
C LYS A 244 -0.66 17.89 -1.15
N THR A 245 0.59 17.70 -0.75
CA THR A 245 1.72 17.53 -1.67
C THR A 245 1.96 16.04 -1.96
N PRO A 246 2.18 15.62 -3.22
CA PRO A 246 2.45 14.22 -3.53
C PRO A 246 3.66 13.68 -2.76
N ILE A 247 3.53 12.47 -2.22
CA ILE A 247 4.61 11.81 -1.46
C ILE A 247 5.91 11.66 -2.25
N GLN A 248 5.83 11.67 -3.59
CA GLN A 248 6.99 11.55 -4.44
C GLN A 248 7.91 12.77 -4.31
N ILE A 249 7.36 13.92 -3.90
CA ILE A 249 8.05 15.20 -3.74
C ILE A 249 8.53 15.40 -2.30
N THR A 250 7.67 15.17 -1.30
CA THR A 250 7.97 15.50 0.11
C THR A 250 8.23 14.30 1.01
N GLY A 251 8.15 13.07 0.49
CA GLY A 251 8.11 11.86 1.31
C GLY A 251 6.76 11.66 2.00
N ASP A 252 6.64 10.62 2.83
CA ASP A 252 5.41 10.28 3.56
C ASP A 252 5.64 10.19 5.07
N GLU A 253 6.15 11.28 5.64
CA GLU A 253 6.43 11.42 7.07
C GLU A 253 5.19 11.94 7.81
N ILE A 254 4.21 11.06 8.02
CA ILE A 254 3.06 11.36 8.89
C ILE A 254 3.36 10.79 10.28
N ASP A 255 3.91 11.64 11.14
CA ASP A 255 4.07 11.37 12.56
C ASP A 255 2.83 11.88 13.31
N ILE A 256 1.99 10.97 13.81
CA ILE A 256 0.77 11.36 14.57
C ILE A 256 1.07 12.08 15.89
N THR A 257 2.32 12.09 16.36
CA THR A 257 2.74 12.86 17.54
C THR A 257 3.03 14.33 17.20
N ASP A 258 3.26 14.66 15.93
CA ASP A 258 3.33 16.03 15.45
C ASP A 258 1.93 16.65 15.47
N PRO A 259 1.66 17.72 16.23
CA PRO A 259 0.33 18.34 16.27
C PRO A 259 -0.20 18.79 14.89
N ASN A 260 0.69 18.98 13.91
CA ASN A 260 0.34 19.41 12.55
C ASN A 260 0.22 18.25 11.54
N TRP A 261 0.32 16.98 11.97
CA TRP A 261 0.32 15.82 11.07
C TRP A 261 -0.86 15.83 10.08
N ALA A 262 -2.04 16.22 10.56
CA ALA A 262 -3.25 16.23 9.76
C ALA A 262 -3.18 17.31 8.65
N GLY A 263 -2.44 18.40 8.85
CA GLY A 263 -2.29 19.48 7.87
C GLY A 263 -1.65 19.03 6.56
N LYS A 264 -0.90 17.92 6.58
CA LYS A 264 -0.31 17.28 5.39
C LYS A 264 -1.34 16.56 4.52
N LEU A 265 -2.55 16.35 5.05
CA LEU A 265 -3.66 15.64 4.40
C LEU A 265 -4.88 16.56 4.20
N GLN A 266 -5.66 16.27 3.17
CA GLN A 266 -6.91 16.97 2.85
C GLN A 266 -8.03 15.96 2.53
N THR A 267 -9.26 16.33 2.85
CA THR A 267 -10.45 15.58 2.44
C THR A 267 -10.73 15.80 0.96
N MET A 268 -10.78 14.73 0.16
CA MET A 268 -11.14 14.80 -1.25
C MET A 268 -12.28 13.84 -1.57
N CYS A 269 -13.22 14.26 -2.43
CA CYS A 269 -14.13 13.30 -3.04
C CYS A 269 -13.36 12.44 -4.06
N LYS A 270 -13.78 11.19 -4.24
CA LYS A 270 -13.14 10.22 -5.15
C LYS A 270 -12.90 10.76 -6.56
N ILE A 271 -13.81 11.59 -7.07
CA ILE A 271 -13.69 12.20 -8.40
C ILE A 271 -12.55 13.23 -8.44
N CYS A 272 -12.49 14.14 -7.46
CA CYS A 272 -11.43 15.15 -7.42
C CYS A 272 -10.08 14.51 -7.13
N ASN A 273 -10.02 13.48 -6.26
CA ASN A 273 -8.80 12.72 -5.99
C ASN A 273 -8.26 12.06 -7.28
N GLY A 274 -9.14 11.39 -8.05
CA GLY A 274 -8.77 10.82 -9.35
C GLY A 274 -8.24 11.87 -10.33
N ARG A 275 -8.86 13.06 -10.40
CA ARG A 275 -8.40 14.15 -11.27
C ARG A 275 -7.04 14.71 -10.83
N LYS A 276 -6.84 14.94 -9.53
CA LYS A 276 -5.54 15.37 -8.98
C LYS A 276 -4.44 14.42 -9.43
N ARG A 277 -4.67 13.11 -9.33
CA ARG A 277 -3.73 12.08 -9.81
C ARG A 277 -3.40 12.24 -11.29
N GLU A 278 -4.41 12.44 -12.15
CA GLU A 278 -4.19 12.59 -13.60
C GLU A 278 -3.47 13.90 -13.97
N VAL A 279 -3.74 14.99 -13.26
CA VAL A 279 -3.03 16.27 -13.45
C VAL A 279 -1.59 16.15 -12.99
N CYS A 280 -1.34 15.62 -11.79
CA CYS A 280 0.00 15.45 -11.23
C CYS A 280 0.88 14.55 -12.11
N LYS A 281 0.33 13.51 -12.74
CA LYS A 281 1.07 12.64 -13.69
C LYS A 281 1.66 13.39 -14.88
N LYS A 282 1.09 14.53 -15.27
CA LYS A 282 1.52 15.35 -16.41
C LYS A 282 2.15 16.68 -15.98
N CYS A 283 2.32 16.88 -14.68
CA CYS A 283 2.89 18.11 -14.13
C CYS A 283 4.37 18.20 -14.49
N THR A 284 4.78 19.33 -15.06
CA THR A 284 6.17 19.63 -15.42
C THR A 284 6.80 20.69 -14.53
N THR A 285 6.00 21.44 -13.76
CA THR A 285 6.48 22.54 -12.93
C THR A 285 7.05 22.03 -11.60
N PHE A 286 6.45 20.99 -11.02
CA PHE A 286 6.75 20.45 -9.69
C PHE A 286 6.68 21.45 -8.53
N ASP A 287 6.21 22.68 -8.79
CA ASP A 287 5.92 23.71 -7.80
C ASP A 287 4.60 23.41 -7.10
N CYS A 288 4.67 22.57 -6.06
CA CYS A 288 3.50 22.15 -5.29
C CYS A 288 3.00 23.24 -4.34
N ASP A 289 3.86 24.17 -3.92
CA ASP A 289 3.50 25.25 -3.01
C ASP A 289 2.53 26.23 -3.69
N ASN A 290 2.69 26.46 -5.00
CA ASN A 290 1.77 27.27 -5.81
C ASN A 290 0.76 26.42 -6.62
N CYS A 291 0.45 25.20 -6.17
CA CYS A 291 -0.45 24.31 -6.88
C CYS A 291 -1.88 24.36 -6.31
N PRO A 292 -2.92 24.68 -7.12
CA PRO A 292 -4.30 24.73 -6.65
C PRO A 292 -4.86 23.35 -6.23
N TRP A 293 -4.19 22.26 -6.61
CA TRP A 293 -4.53 20.91 -6.15
C TRP A 293 -3.93 20.57 -4.78
N CYS A 294 -2.85 21.26 -4.38
CA CYS A 294 -2.17 21.05 -3.10
C CYS A 294 -2.67 22.05 -2.05
N HIS A 295 -2.86 23.30 -2.44
CA HIS A 295 -3.29 24.42 -1.59
C HIS A 295 -4.54 25.12 -2.15
N PRO A 296 -5.66 24.40 -2.35
CA PRO A 296 -6.89 25.00 -2.86
C PRO A 296 -7.37 26.16 -1.99
N GLU A 297 -7.17 26.10 -0.67
CA GLU A 297 -7.57 27.16 0.27
C GLU A 297 -6.81 28.48 0.08
N GLN A 298 -5.64 28.45 -0.58
CA GLN A 298 -4.82 29.64 -0.82
C GLN A 298 -5.05 30.21 -2.23
N LEU A 299 -5.41 29.35 -3.18
CA LEU A 299 -5.36 29.67 -4.61
C LEU A 299 -6.71 29.57 -5.32
N LEU A 300 -7.70 28.89 -4.72
CA LEU A 300 -9.04 28.72 -5.30
C LEU A 300 -10.09 29.36 -4.41
N GLN A 301 -10.80 30.35 -4.95
CA GLN A 301 -12.05 30.83 -4.34
C GLN A 301 -13.22 29.90 -4.67
N SER A 302 -13.28 29.37 -5.89
CA SER A 302 -14.30 28.42 -6.31
C SER A 302 -13.78 27.55 -7.46
N MET A 303 -14.25 26.30 -7.53
CA MET A 303 -13.96 25.40 -8.65
C MET A 303 -15.27 24.95 -9.30
N VAL A 304 -15.61 25.55 -10.44
CA VAL A 304 -16.85 25.25 -11.17
C VAL A 304 -16.62 24.09 -12.12
N ARG A 305 -17.50 23.08 -12.06
CA ARG A 305 -17.53 22.01 -13.07
C ARG A 305 -18.46 22.41 -14.20
N ILE A 306 -17.88 22.59 -15.38
CA ILE A 306 -18.63 22.72 -16.62
C ILE A 306 -18.66 21.39 -17.36
N SER A 307 -19.82 21.04 -17.91
CA SER A 307 -19.95 19.84 -18.74
C SER A 307 -19.16 20.04 -20.05
N GLY A 308 -18.78 18.95 -20.72
CA GLY A 308 -18.10 19.04 -22.02
C GLY A 308 -18.95 19.76 -23.07
N GLU A 309 -20.28 19.60 -23.02
CA GLU A 309 -21.20 20.33 -23.89
C GLU A 309 -21.26 21.82 -23.55
N SER A 310 -21.31 22.17 -22.25
CA SER A 310 -21.27 23.56 -21.78
C SER A 310 -19.95 24.23 -22.17
N TYR A 311 -18.82 23.54 -22.02
CA TYR A 311 -17.51 24.05 -22.43
C TYR A 311 -17.44 24.26 -23.95
N LYS A 312 -17.98 23.32 -24.74
CA LYS A 312 -18.03 23.47 -26.21
C LYS A 312 -18.84 24.70 -26.61
N LYS A 313 -20.01 24.92 -25.99
CA LYS A 313 -20.83 26.12 -26.20
C LYS A 313 -20.09 27.39 -25.77
N ALA A 314 -19.40 27.35 -24.63
CA ALA A 314 -18.59 28.48 -24.16
C ALA A 314 -17.47 28.82 -25.16
N LEU A 315 -16.80 27.81 -25.71
CA LEU A 315 -15.75 27.97 -26.72
C LEU A 315 -16.30 28.57 -28.02
N GLU A 316 -17.46 28.10 -28.49
CA GLU A 316 -18.14 28.65 -29.68
C GLU A 316 -18.49 30.14 -29.48
N ASN A 317 -19.03 30.50 -28.32
CA ASN A 317 -19.38 31.89 -28.00
C ASN A 317 -18.15 32.78 -27.80
N ALA A 318 -17.10 32.30 -27.12
CA ALA A 318 -15.84 33.03 -26.95
C ALA A 318 -15.19 33.34 -28.30
N THR A 319 -15.21 32.35 -29.21
CA THR A 319 -14.73 32.50 -30.59
C THR A 319 -15.53 33.57 -31.34
N ALA A 320 -16.86 33.55 -31.23
CA ALA A 320 -17.73 34.55 -31.89
C ALA A 320 -17.50 35.97 -31.36
N LEU A 321 -17.10 36.11 -30.09
CA LEU A 321 -16.74 37.38 -29.45
C LEU A 321 -15.27 37.76 -29.61
N ASN A 322 -14.45 36.91 -30.25
CA ASN A 322 -13.01 37.06 -30.40
C ASN A 322 -12.28 37.31 -29.06
N ILE A 323 -12.65 36.54 -28.04
CA ILE A 323 -11.99 36.53 -26.72
C ILE A 323 -11.58 35.11 -26.35
N ASP A 324 -10.68 34.98 -25.37
CA ASP A 324 -10.28 33.70 -24.81
C ASP A 324 -11.46 33.03 -24.07
N VAL A 325 -11.53 31.69 -24.14
CA VAL A 325 -12.63 30.93 -23.53
C VAL A 325 -12.63 31.04 -22.00
N ASP A 326 -11.46 31.16 -21.38
CA ASP A 326 -11.35 31.31 -19.93
C ASP A 326 -11.89 32.69 -19.51
N VAL A 327 -11.55 33.74 -20.26
CA VAL A 327 -12.09 35.11 -20.06
C VAL A 327 -13.61 35.13 -20.27
N TYR A 328 -14.13 34.41 -21.26
CA TYR A 328 -15.56 34.30 -21.48
C TYR A 328 -16.28 33.60 -20.31
N ILE A 329 -15.73 32.50 -19.81
CA ILE A 329 -16.28 31.77 -18.67
C ILE A 329 -16.23 32.62 -17.39
N GLU A 330 -15.12 33.33 -17.15
CA GLU A 330 -14.98 34.24 -16.02
C GLU A 330 -16.02 35.37 -16.08
N ASN A 331 -16.23 35.97 -17.26
CA ASN A 331 -17.28 36.96 -17.48
C ASN A 331 -18.68 36.38 -17.21
N LEU A 332 -18.95 35.13 -17.62
CA LEU A 332 -20.22 34.48 -17.31
C LEU A 332 -20.42 34.30 -15.81
N ILE A 333 -19.39 33.84 -15.09
CA ILE A 333 -19.44 33.65 -13.63
C ILE A 333 -19.69 35.00 -12.94
N ASN A 334 -18.89 36.02 -13.27
CA ASN A 334 -19.03 37.35 -12.69
C ASN A 334 -20.39 38.00 -13.04
N SER A 335 -20.93 37.72 -14.23
CA SER A 335 -22.26 38.19 -14.60
C SER A 335 -23.38 37.48 -13.82
N ALA A 336 -23.19 36.22 -13.43
CA ALA A 336 -24.15 35.45 -12.65
C ALA A 336 -24.15 35.86 -11.16
N GLU A 337 -23.00 36.27 -10.61
CA GLU A 337 -22.90 36.83 -9.24
C GLU A 337 -23.60 38.20 -9.10
N ASN A 338 -23.78 38.93 -10.22
CA ASN A 338 -24.61 40.13 -10.25
C ASN A 338 -26.13 39.84 -10.28
N PHE A 339 -26.51 38.56 -10.31
CA PHE A 339 -27.87 38.07 -10.13
C PHE A 339 -28.01 37.33 -8.78
N ASP A 340 -27.51 37.89 -7.68
CA ASP A 340 -27.82 37.33 -6.35
C ASP A 340 -29.13 37.91 -5.78
N LEU A 341 -30.05 36.97 -5.54
CA LEU A 341 -30.82 36.72 -4.30
C LEU A 341 -31.62 37.87 -3.65
#